data_AF-A0A139KTV5-F1
#
_entry.id   AF-A0A139KTV5-F1
#
_cell.length_a   1.000
_cell.length_b   1.000
_cell.length_c   1.000
_cell.angle_alpha   90.00
_cell.angle_beta   90.00
_cell.angle_gamma   90.00
#
_symmetry.space_group_name_H-M   'P 1'
#
loop_
_entity.id
_entity.type
_entity.pdbx_description
1 polymer ?
#
loop_
_entity_poly.entity_id
_entity_poly.type
_entity_poly.pdbx_seq_one_letter_code
_entity_poly.pdbx_strand_id
1 'polypeptide(L)'
;MLKRILLSIVLLLVIAYLVVAITAFNRKPAGQVCRDMELVIKDTVYAGFITKKEVSGMLEKKGIYPVGKPMDRIRSKTLERELAKHPLIDEVECYKTPSGILCVEVSQRIPILRVMSANGENYYLDNKGTVMPPDAKCVAHLAIVTGRVEKSFAMRDLYKFGVFLQNNKFWDAQIEQIHVLSDKNVELVPRVGDHIIYLGKLDGFERKLERVKAFYERGLNQVGWNKYSRINVEFSNQIICTKREK
;
A
#
# COMPACT_ATOMS: atom_id res chain seq x y z
N MET A 1 -67.70 3.02 -22.88
CA MET A 1 -66.69 3.24 -23.93
C MET A 1 -65.76 4.42 -23.59
N LEU A 2 -66.29 5.55 -23.10
CA LEU A 2 -65.50 6.74 -22.75
C LEU A 2 -64.33 6.50 -21.76
N LYS A 3 -64.53 5.66 -20.73
CA LYS A 3 -63.47 5.29 -19.77
C LYS A 3 -62.29 4.54 -20.40
N ARG A 4 -62.54 3.68 -21.40
CA ARG A 4 -61.48 2.95 -22.12
C ARG A 4 -60.70 3.89 -23.04
N ILE A 5 -61.39 4.84 -23.68
CA ILE A 5 -60.77 5.88 -24.51
C ILE A 5 -59.89 6.81 -23.66
N LEU A 6 -60.39 7.24 -22.49
CA LEU A 6 -59.63 8.06 -21.55
C LEU A 6 -58.36 7.33 -21.07
N LEU A 7 -58.47 6.05 -20.73
CA LEU A 7 -57.34 5.23 -20.31
C LEU A 7 -56.27 5.13 -21.41
N SER A 8 -56.67 4.93 -22.67
CA SER A 8 -55.76 4.89 -23.81
C SER A 8 -55.04 6.22 -24.05
N ILE A 9 -55.73 7.36 -23.87
CA ILE A 9 -55.13 8.70 -24.02
C ILE A 9 -54.09 8.95 -22.91
N VAL A 10 -54.42 8.61 -21.66
CA VAL A 10 -53.48 8.73 -20.53
C VAL A 10 -52.25 7.86 -20.75
N LEU A 11 -52.44 6.62 -21.20
CA LEU A 11 -51.33 5.72 -21.52
C LEU A 11 -50.43 6.29 -22.63
N LEU A 12 -51.03 6.89 -23.67
CA LEU A 12 -50.30 7.49 -24.78
C LEU A 12 -49.49 8.72 -24.33
N LEU A 13 -50.04 9.55 -23.44
CA LEU A 13 -49.32 10.67 -22.83
C LEU A 13 -48.15 10.20 -21.95
N VAL A 14 -48.34 9.13 -21.18
CA VAL A 14 -47.25 8.53 -20.37
C VAL A 14 -46.14 7.98 -21.27
N ILE A 15 -46.49 7.28 -22.36
CA ILE A 15 -45.52 6.78 -23.34
C ILE A 15 -44.77 7.96 -24.00
N ALA A 16 -45.47 9.00 -24.43
CA ALA A 16 -44.86 10.19 -25.02
C ALA A 16 -43.90 10.88 -24.05
N TYR A 17 -44.29 11.04 -22.78
CA TYR A 17 -43.42 11.59 -21.74
C TYR A 17 -42.17 10.73 -21.53
N LEU A 18 -42.32 9.40 -21.44
CA LEU A 18 -41.19 8.49 -21.28
C LEU A 18 -40.24 8.57 -22.48
N VAL A 19 -40.76 8.64 -23.70
CA VAL A 19 -39.95 8.80 -24.92
C VAL A 19 -39.17 10.12 -24.89
N VAL A 20 -39.80 11.23 -24.49
CA VAL A 20 -39.14 12.54 -24.36
C VAL A 20 -38.09 12.53 -23.25
N ALA A 21 -38.40 11.95 -22.09
CA ALA A 21 -37.45 11.84 -20.98
C ALA A 21 -36.22 11.01 -21.40
N ILE A 22 -36.43 9.81 -21.98
CA ILE A 22 -35.34 8.94 -22.44
C ILE A 22 -34.48 9.65 -23.48
N THR A 23 -35.08 10.36 -24.45
CA THR A 23 -34.32 11.05 -25.50
C THR A 23 -33.58 12.30 -24.97
N ALA A 24 -34.17 13.06 -24.06
CA ALA A 24 -33.54 14.22 -23.45
C ALA A 24 -32.37 13.83 -22.53
N PHE A 25 -32.54 12.79 -21.69
CA PHE A 25 -31.49 12.32 -20.78
C PHE A 25 -30.38 11.52 -21.49
N ASN A 26 -30.68 10.85 -22.61
CA ASN A 26 -29.65 10.12 -23.39
C ASN A 26 -28.96 10.97 -24.46
N ARG A 27 -29.31 12.25 -24.62
CA ARG A 27 -28.52 13.17 -25.45
C ARG A 27 -27.17 13.39 -24.79
N LYS A 28 -26.16 12.64 -25.25
CA LYS A 28 -24.76 12.94 -24.94
C LYS A 28 -24.48 14.36 -25.44
N PRO A 29 -24.01 15.30 -24.60
CA PRO A 29 -23.64 16.62 -25.05
C PRO A 29 -22.51 16.49 -26.09
N ALA A 30 -22.86 16.62 -27.36
CA ALA A 30 -21.91 16.57 -28.46
C ALA A 30 -20.95 17.75 -28.34
N GLY A 31 -19.64 17.48 -28.38
CA GLY A 31 -18.62 18.54 -28.28
C GLY A 31 -18.35 19.07 -26.87
N GLN A 32 -18.79 18.38 -25.81
CA GLN A 32 -18.37 18.74 -24.45
C GLN A 32 -16.84 18.68 -24.35
N VAL A 33 -16.23 19.78 -23.92
CA VAL A 33 -14.79 19.86 -23.63
C VAL A 33 -14.52 19.46 -22.19
N CYS A 34 -13.32 18.94 -21.94
CA CYS A 34 -12.82 18.71 -20.59
C CYS A 34 -12.57 20.06 -19.92
N ARG A 35 -13.39 20.39 -18.92
CA ARG A 35 -13.33 21.67 -18.19
C ARG A 35 -12.22 21.67 -17.17
N ASP A 36 -12.00 20.53 -16.54
CA ASP A 36 -11.02 20.40 -15.46
C ASP A 36 -10.55 18.95 -15.34
N MET A 37 -9.44 18.75 -14.64
CA MET A 37 -8.91 17.46 -14.26
C MET A 37 -8.80 17.39 -12.74
N GLU A 38 -9.62 16.55 -12.13
CA GLU A 38 -9.51 16.26 -10.72
C GLU A 38 -8.49 15.14 -10.50
N LEU A 39 -7.50 15.41 -9.66
CA LEU A 39 -6.44 14.44 -9.37
C LEU A 39 -6.43 14.07 -7.90
N VAL A 40 -6.58 12.77 -7.64
CA VAL A 40 -6.62 12.17 -6.31
C VAL A 40 -5.46 11.20 -6.19
N ILE A 41 -4.63 11.40 -5.17
CA ILE A 41 -3.55 10.48 -4.83
C ILE A 41 -4.00 9.70 -3.61
N LYS A 42 -4.21 8.41 -3.78
CA LYS A 42 -4.54 7.47 -2.71
C LYS A 42 -3.29 7.20 -1.87
N ASP A 43 -3.48 6.83 -0.61
CA ASP A 43 -2.43 6.32 0.29
C ASP A 43 -1.27 7.28 0.61
N THR A 44 -1.51 8.60 0.55
CA THR A 44 -0.54 9.65 0.88
C THR A 44 0.06 9.54 2.29
N VAL A 45 -0.61 8.85 3.21
CA VAL A 45 -0.15 8.61 4.59
C VAL A 45 1.12 7.75 4.65
N TYR A 46 1.31 6.83 3.70
CA TYR A 46 2.40 5.85 3.72
C TYR A 46 3.52 6.15 2.73
N ALA A 47 3.17 6.81 1.63
CA ALA A 47 4.00 6.88 0.44
C ALA A 47 3.91 8.32 -0.10
N GLY A 48 4.78 9.20 0.36
CA GLY A 48 4.91 10.55 -0.18
C GLY A 48 5.70 10.59 -1.49
N PHE A 49 5.64 9.54 -2.33
CA PHE A 49 6.53 9.40 -3.48
C PHE A 49 6.12 10.22 -4.68
N ILE A 50 4.81 10.35 -4.92
CA ILE A 50 4.26 11.06 -6.08
C ILE A 50 3.39 12.23 -5.63
N THR A 51 3.56 13.35 -6.31
CA THR A 51 2.78 14.59 -6.10
C THR A 51 1.83 14.86 -7.25
N LYS A 52 0.78 15.65 -6.99
CA LYS A 52 -0.19 16.05 -8.04
C LYS A 52 0.49 16.79 -9.19
N LYS A 53 1.54 17.56 -8.88
CA LYS A 53 2.32 18.33 -9.84
C LYS A 53 3.12 17.42 -10.76
N GLU A 54 3.74 16.36 -10.24
CA GLU A 54 4.49 15.39 -11.05
C GLU A 54 3.58 14.66 -12.03
N VAL A 55 2.41 14.18 -11.56
CA VAL A 55 1.45 13.50 -12.44
C VAL A 55 0.96 14.45 -13.55
N SER A 56 0.63 15.70 -13.20
CA SER A 56 0.24 16.71 -14.20
C SER A 56 1.37 16.96 -15.22
N GLY A 57 2.60 17.14 -14.74
CA GLY A 57 3.78 17.34 -15.59
C GLY A 57 4.10 16.14 -16.48
N MET A 58 3.85 14.90 -16.03
CA MET A 58 3.99 13.71 -16.87
C MET A 58 3.03 13.74 -18.06
N LEU A 59 1.77 14.10 -17.82
CA LEU A 59 0.74 14.20 -18.86
C LEU A 59 1.04 15.34 -19.85
N GLU A 60 1.52 16.48 -19.35
CA GLU A 60 1.96 17.61 -20.16
C GLU A 60 3.17 17.26 -21.04
N LYS A 61 4.21 16.66 -20.46
CA LYS A 61 5.42 16.24 -21.19
C LYS A 61 5.11 15.24 -22.30
N LYS A 62 4.06 14.43 -22.14
CA LYS A 62 3.58 13.49 -23.16
C LYS A 62 2.58 14.11 -24.15
N GLY A 63 2.18 15.37 -23.97
CA GLY A 63 1.21 16.05 -24.82
C GLY A 63 -0.23 15.55 -24.67
N ILE A 64 -0.51 14.75 -23.64
CA ILE A 64 -1.82 14.10 -23.41
C ILE A 64 -2.64 14.77 -22.32
N TYR A 65 -2.21 15.93 -21.81
CA TYR A 65 -2.96 16.70 -20.83
C TYR A 65 -4.41 16.95 -21.29
N PRO A 66 -5.44 16.66 -20.47
CA PRO A 66 -6.82 16.52 -20.93
C PRO A 66 -7.61 17.83 -21.00
N VAL A 67 -7.29 18.82 -20.15
CA VAL A 67 -8.06 20.07 -20.04
C VAL A 67 -8.06 20.83 -21.36
N GLY A 68 -9.22 21.34 -21.76
CA GLY A 68 -9.44 22.05 -23.03
C GLY A 68 -9.61 21.13 -24.25
N LYS A 69 -9.42 19.81 -24.12
CA LYS A 69 -9.63 18.87 -25.23
C LYS A 69 -11.09 18.37 -25.28
N PRO A 70 -11.61 18.01 -26.47
CA PRO A 70 -12.90 17.35 -26.61
C PRO A 70 -12.96 16.04 -25.79
N MET A 71 -14.03 15.86 -25.02
CA MET A 71 -14.15 14.75 -24.07
C MET A 71 -14.16 13.37 -24.75
N ASP A 72 -14.66 13.29 -25.97
CA ASP A 72 -14.64 12.11 -26.83
C ASP A 72 -13.23 11.71 -27.30
N ARG A 73 -12.33 12.70 -27.50
CA ARG A 73 -10.95 12.46 -27.91
C ARG A 73 -10.04 12.01 -26.77
N ILE A 74 -10.41 12.28 -25.53
CA ILE A 74 -9.63 11.86 -24.35
C ILE A 74 -9.79 10.36 -24.15
N ARG A 75 -8.69 9.60 -24.25
CA ARG A 75 -8.72 8.14 -24.06
C ARG A 75 -8.18 7.78 -22.68
N SER A 76 -9.05 7.50 -21.71
CA SER A 76 -8.67 7.13 -20.33
C SER A 76 -7.56 6.07 -20.27
N LYS A 77 -7.72 4.98 -21.04
CA LYS A 77 -6.71 3.90 -21.14
C LYS A 77 -5.32 4.37 -21.57
N THR A 78 -5.23 5.43 -22.35
CA THR A 78 -3.95 6.02 -22.74
C THR A 78 -3.33 6.78 -21.58
N LEU A 79 -4.12 7.56 -20.83
CA LEU A 79 -3.63 8.24 -19.62
C LEU A 79 -3.15 7.21 -18.59
N GLU A 80 -3.98 6.21 -18.29
CA GLU A 80 -3.65 5.12 -17.35
C GLU A 80 -2.34 4.44 -17.73
N ARG A 81 -2.19 4.04 -18.99
CA ARG A 81 -0.98 3.36 -19.48
C ARG A 81 0.27 4.24 -19.39
N GLU A 82 0.17 5.53 -19.71
CA GLU A 82 1.33 6.41 -19.63
C GLU A 82 1.72 6.71 -18.18
N LEU A 83 0.75 6.86 -17.28
CA LEU A 83 1.00 7.07 -15.86
C LEU A 83 1.53 5.81 -15.17
N ALA A 84 0.99 4.63 -15.50
CA ALA A 84 1.42 3.35 -14.95
C ALA A 84 2.87 2.95 -15.32
N LYS A 85 3.51 3.65 -16.26
CA LYS A 85 4.96 3.48 -16.53
C LYS A 85 5.84 4.03 -15.41
N HIS A 86 5.30 4.89 -14.53
CA HIS A 86 6.06 5.41 -13.42
C HIS A 86 6.32 4.31 -12.39
N PRO A 87 7.58 4.04 -12.00
CA PRO A 87 7.90 2.84 -11.24
C PRO A 87 7.46 2.84 -9.76
N LEU A 88 6.96 3.98 -9.28
CA LEU A 88 6.39 4.18 -7.94
C LEU A 88 4.85 4.23 -7.95
N ILE A 89 4.23 4.25 -9.14
CA ILE A 89 2.78 4.17 -9.29
C ILE A 89 2.39 2.69 -9.31
N ASP A 90 1.42 2.33 -8.48
CA ASP A 90 0.92 0.96 -8.40
C ASP A 90 -0.27 0.72 -9.33
N GLU A 91 -1.22 1.64 -9.28
CA GLU A 91 -2.46 1.59 -10.06
C GLU A 91 -2.90 3.00 -10.44
N VAL A 92 -3.54 3.11 -11.60
CA VAL A 92 -4.12 4.36 -12.10
C VAL A 92 -5.49 4.06 -12.65
N GLU A 93 -6.47 4.82 -12.22
CA GLU A 93 -7.84 4.74 -12.72
C GLU A 93 -8.25 6.11 -13.27
N CYS A 94 -8.75 6.15 -14.51
CA CYS A 94 -9.17 7.37 -15.16
C CYS A 94 -10.61 7.26 -15.65
N TYR A 95 -11.50 8.09 -15.12
CA TYR A 95 -12.89 8.12 -15.55
C TYR A 95 -13.38 9.55 -15.78
N LYS A 96 -14.45 9.67 -16.56
CA LYS A 96 -15.01 10.95 -16.99
C LYS A 96 -16.34 11.17 -16.29
N THR A 97 -16.54 12.34 -15.73
CA THR A 97 -17.81 12.71 -15.13
C THR A 97 -18.77 13.26 -16.19
N PRO A 98 -20.10 13.16 -15.96
CA PRO A 98 -21.09 13.85 -16.79
C PRO A 98 -20.90 15.38 -16.81
N SER A 99 -20.30 15.97 -15.77
CA SER A 99 -20.02 17.41 -15.68
C SER A 99 -18.86 17.88 -16.56
N GLY A 100 -18.15 16.96 -17.21
CA GLY A 100 -17.05 17.29 -18.12
C GLY A 100 -15.70 17.39 -17.42
N ILE A 101 -15.53 16.71 -16.29
CA ILE A 101 -14.28 16.63 -15.53
C ILE A 101 -13.66 15.25 -15.76
N LEU A 102 -12.34 15.20 -15.94
CA LEU A 102 -11.60 13.95 -15.91
C LEU A 102 -11.08 13.70 -14.49
N CYS A 103 -11.50 12.61 -13.86
CA CYS A 103 -10.97 12.18 -12.59
C CYS A 103 -9.81 11.20 -12.85
N VAL A 104 -8.68 11.47 -12.21
CA VAL A 104 -7.47 10.65 -12.26
C VAL A 104 -7.14 10.24 -10.83
N GLU A 105 -7.33 8.97 -10.53
CA GLU A 105 -7.00 8.38 -9.24
C GLU A 105 -5.71 7.58 -9.37
N VAL A 106 -4.73 7.89 -8.52
CA VAL A 106 -3.41 7.26 -8.54
C VAL A 106 -3.14 6.64 -7.18
N SER A 107 -2.89 5.33 -7.17
CA SER A 107 -2.39 4.59 -6.00
C SER A 107 -0.88 4.41 -6.13
N GLN A 108 -0.17 4.54 -5.01
CA GLN A 108 1.29 4.42 -4.97
C GLN A 108 1.70 3.07 -4.41
N ARG A 109 2.91 2.62 -4.75
CA ARG A 109 3.51 1.43 -4.12
C ARG A 109 3.72 1.70 -2.63
N ILE A 110 3.40 0.72 -1.78
CA ILE A 110 3.51 0.86 -0.33
C ILE A 110 4.77 0.12 0.14
N PRO A 111 5.72 0.79 0.78
CA PRO A 111 6.93 0.16 1.30
C PRO A 111 6.59 -0.62 2.58
N ILE A 112 7.18 -1.82 2.73
CA ILE A 112 6.97 -2.73 3.86
C ILE A 112 8.22 -2.79 4.74
N LEU A 113 9.39 -2.90 4.11
CA LEU A 113 10.67 -2.99 4.80
C LEU A 113 11.71 -2.14 4.09
N ARG A 114 12.66 -1.58 4.86
CA ARG A 114 13.89 -1.04 4.31
C ARG A 114 15.02 -2.04 4.54
N VAL A 115 15.68 -2.48 3.48
CA VAL A 115 16.83 -3.37 3.56
C VAL A 115 18.10 -2.54 3.47
N MET A 116 18.96 -2.65 4.47
CA MET A 116 20.31 -2.08 4.55
C MET A 116 21.29 -3.24 4.77
N SER A 117 21.64 -3.92 3.69
CA SER A 117 22.46 -5.13 3.73
C SER A 117 23.94 -4.78 3.95
N ALA A 118 24.68 -5.70 4.56
CA ALA A 118 26.10 -5.56 4.87
C ALA A 118 26.99 -5.44 3.62
N ASN A 119 26.48 -5.82 2.44
CA ASN A 119 27.16 -5.63 1.15
C ASN A 119 27.03 -4.19 0.59
N GLY A 120 26.40 -3.28 1.33
CA GLY A 120 26.19 -1.89 0.94
C GLY A 120 24.89 -1.63 0.17
N GLU A 121 24.09 -2.66 -0.12
CA GLU A 121 22.77 -2.47 -0.75
C GLU A 121 21.79 -1.81 0.22
N ASN A 122 21.11 -0.76 -0.25
CA ASN A 122 20.09 -0.04 0.49
C ASN A 122 18.87 0.19 -0.42
N TYR A 123 17.75 -0.44 -0.10
CA TYR A 123 16.54 -0.37 -0.92
C TYR A 123 15.28 -0.64 -0.10
N TYR A 124 14.11 -0.27 -0.63
CA TYR A 124 12.81 -0.63 -0.05
C TYR A 124 12.23 -1.86 -0.73
N LEU A 125 11.54 -2.67 0.05
CA LEU A 125 10.70 -3.77 -0.41
C LEU A 125 9.24 -3.35 -0.28
N ASP A 126 8.44 -3.53 -1.33
CA ASP A 126 7.06 -3.08 -1.35
C ASP A 126 6.04 -4.17 -0.95
N ASN A 127 4.76 -3.78 -0.95
CA ASN A 127 3.59 -4.61 -0.70
C ASN A 127 3.33 -5.68 -1.77
N LYS A 128 4.17 -5.76 -2.81
CA LYS A 128 4.17 -6.82 -3.82
C LYS A 128 5.38 -7.75 -3.67
N GLY A 129 6.22 -7.55 -2.65
CA GLY A 129 7.43 -8.34 -2.43
C GLY A 129 8.53 -8.04 -3.45
N THR A 130 8.51 -6.85 -4.05
CA THR A 130 9.46 -6.43 -5.08
C THR A 130 10.28 -5.23 -4.62
N VAL A 131 11.49 -5.14 -5.16
CA VAL A 131 12.40 -4.03 -4.85
C VAL A 131 11.85 -2.74 -5.48
N MET A 132 11.83 -1.67 -4.70
CA MET A 132 11.49 -0.34 -5.18
C MET A 132 12.69 0.34 -5.86
N PRO A 133 12.45 1.29 -6.77
CA PRO A 133 13.50 2.12 -7.35
C PRO A 133 14.41 2.77 -6.29
N PRO A 134 15.71 2.92 -6.56
CA PRO A 134 16.68 3.43 -5.58
C PRO A 134 16.47 4.90 -5.21
N ASP A 135 15.80 5.67 -6.07
CA ASP A 135 15.43 7.07 -5.87
C ASP A 135 14.16 7.25 -5.04
N ALA A 136 13.48 6.15 -4.66
CA ALA A 136 12.31 6.18 -3.80
C ALA A 136 12.67 6.77 -2.42
N LYS A 137 12.16 7.98 -2.14
CA LYS A 137 12.29 8.63 -0.83
C LYS A 137 11.07 8.32 0.01
N CYS A 138 11.20 7.37 0.93
CA CYS A 138 10.14 7.01 1.85
C CYS A 138 10.22 7.86 3.12
N VAL A 139 9.08 8.34 3.59
CA VAL A 139 8.94 9.09 4.86
C VAL A 139 8.33 8.22 5.97
N ALA A 140 7.83 7.02 5.64
CA ALA A 140 7.19 6.14 6.61
C ALA A 140 8.17 5.54 7.61
N HIS A 141 7.69 5.35 8.85
CA HIS A 141 8.36 4.55 9.86
C HIS A 141 8.18 3.07 9.52
N LEU A 142 9.28 2.38 9.20
CA LEU A 142 9.31 0.98 8.79
C LEU A 142 10.41 0.26 9.55
N ALA A 143 10.20 -1.03 9.82
CA ALA A 143 11.26 -1.88 10.34
C ALA A 143 12.43 -1.96 9.34
N ILE A 144 13.66 -1.85 9.85
CA ILE A 144 14.88 -1.87 9.05
C ILE A 144 15.48 -3.28 9.11
N VAL A 145 15.73 -3.87 7.95
CA VAL A 145 16.46 -5.12 7.82
C VAL A 145 17.95 -4.83 7.67
N THR A 146 18.79 -5.45 8.49
CA THR A 146 20.25 -5.29 8.45
C THR A 146 20.95 -6.65 8.42
N GLY A 147 22.28 -6.66 8.26
CA GLY A 147 23.09 -7.88 8.26
C GLY A 147 23.26 -8.47 6.86
N ARG A 148 23.45 -9.78 6.74
CA ARG A 148 23.75 -10.42 5.45
C ARG A 148 22.47 -10.82 4.73
N VAL A 149 21.91 -9.89 3.96
CA VAL A 149 20.62 -10.08 3.29
C VAL A 149 20.81 -10.35 1.80
N GLU A 150 20.42 -11.53 1.36
CA GLU A 150 20.29 -11.87 -0.06
C GLU A 150 18.94 -11.36 -0.60
N LYS A 151 18.90 -10.82 -1.83
CA LYS A 151 17.66 -10.32 -2.46
C LYS A 151 16.55 -11.36 -2.52
N SER A 152 16.88 -12.61 -2.83
CA SER A 152 15.91 -13.71 -2.88
C SER A 152 15.27 -14.00 -1.52
N PHE A 153 16.07 -13.97 -0.44
CA PHE A 153 15.59 -14.11 0.93
C PHE A 153 14.73 -12.91 1.35
N ALA A 154 15.13 -11.69 0.95
CA ALA A 154 14.35 -10.49 1.20
C ALA A 154 12.96 -10.56 0.56
N MET A 155 12.90 -10.86 -0.74
CA MET A 155 11.66 -10.84 -1.53
C MET A 155 10.71 -12.00 -1.19
N ARG A 156 11.22 -13.12 -0.64
CA ARG A 156 10.40 -14.30 -0.35
C ARG A 156 10.05 -14.44 1.13
N ASP A 157 11.06 -14.43 1.99
CA ASP A 157 10.93 -14.82 3.39
C ASP A 157 10.70 -13.59 4.27
N LEU A 158 11.58 -12.59 4.17
CA LEU A 158 11.43 -11.34 4.93
C LEU A 158 10.19 -10.55 4.50
N TYR A 159 9.82 -10.59 3.22
CA TYR A 159 8.57 -10.00 2.74
C TYR A 159 7.36 -10.49 3.54
N LYS A 160 7.18 -11.81 3.63
CA LYS A 160 6.06 -12.42 4.37
C LYS A 160 6.08 -12.02 5.84
N PHE A 161 7.27 -12.00 6.44
CA PHE A 161 7.43 -11.59 7.83
C PHE A 161 7.12 -10.11 8.03
N GLY A 162 7.58 -9.23 7.14
CA GLY A 162 7.28 -7.79 7.18
C GLY A 162 5.78 -7.49 7.03
N VAL A 163 5.10 -8.20 6.12
CA VAL A 163 3.63 -8.10 5.99
C VAL A 163 2.92 -8.56 7.27
N PHE A 164 3.40 -9.63 7.91
CA PHE A 164 2.87 -10.04 9.20
C PHE A 164 3.04 -8.94 10.28
N LEU A 165 4.24 -8.34 10.37
CA LEU A 165 4.51 -7.27 11.33
C LEU A 165 3.55 -6.09 11.11
N GLN A 166 3.46 -5.58 9.89
CA GLN A 166 2.62 -4.42 9.55
C GLN A 166 1.13 -4.67 9.85
N ASN A 167 0.64 -5.89 9.65
CA ASN A 167 -0.74 -6.26 9.95
C ASN A 167 -0.98 -6.51 11.45
N ASN A 168 0.07 -6.60 12.27
CA ASN A 168 -0.01 -6.80 13.70
C ASN A 168 0.40 -5.53 14.45
N LYS A 169 -0.60 -4.73 14.88
CA LYS A 169 -0.38 -3.45 15.57
C LYS A 169 0.61 -3.50 16.74
N PHE A 170 0.65 -4.61 17.49
CA PHE A 170 1.57 -4.75 18.61
C PHE A 170 3.01 -4.93 18.10
N TRP A 171 3.24 -5.85 17.16
CA TRP A 171 4.58 -6.12 16.65
C TRP A 171 5.10 -5.03 15.72
N ASP A 172 4.24 -4.38 14.94
CA ASP A 172 4.58 -3.20 14.14
C ASP A 172 5.14 -2.06 15.01
N ALA A 173 4.51 -1.82 16.17
CA ALA A 173 4.97 -0.80 17.11
C ALA A 173 6.20 -1.24 17.93
N GLN A 174 6.45 -2.54 18.02
CA GLN A 174 7.45 -3.12 18.91
C GLN A 174 8.76 -3.47 18.19
N ILE A 175 8.78 -3.78 16.89
CA ILE A 175 10.00 -4.22 16.18
C ILE A 175 10.59 -3.09 15.35
N GLU A 176 11.79 -2.63 15.72
CA GLU A 176 12.52 -1.59 14.98
C GLU A 176 13.44 -2.16 13.91
N GLN A 177 14.14 -3.24 14.25
CA GLN A 177 15.16 -3.81 13.38
C GLN A 177 15.05 -5.33 13.31
N ILE A 178 15.26 -5.84 12.10
CA ILE A 178 15.36 -7.26 11.78
C ILE A 178 16.79 -7.50 11.32
N HIS A 179 17.62 -8.09 12.17
CA HIS A 179 19.01 -8.39 11.84
C HIS A 179 19.15 -9.82 11.31
N VAL A 180 19.68 -9.97 10.10
CA VAL A 180 19.89 -11.26 9.44
C VAL A 180 21.35 -11.69 9.60
N LEU A 181 21.54 -12.80 10.30
CA LEU A 181 22.85 -13.41 10.54
C LEU A 181 23.36 -14.14 9.28
N SER A 182 24.65 -14.50 9.28
CA SER A 182 25.31 -15.15 8.14
C SER A 182 24.71 -16.50 7.75
N ASP A 183 24.08 -17.19 8.70
CA ASP A 183 23.39 -18.46 8.52
C ASP A 183 21.89 -18.30 8.17
N LYS A 184 21.43 -17.07 7.90
CA LYS A 184 20.03 -16.69 7.65
C LYS A 184 19.11 -16.82 8.87
N ASN A 185 19.66 -16.97 10.08
CA ASN A 185 18.89 -16.79 11.30
C ASN A 185 18.61 -15.30 11.53
N VAL A 186 17.53 -15.03 12.26
CA VAL A 186 16.99 -13.69 12.46
C VAL A 186 16.99 -13.32 13.93
N GLU A 187 17.49 -12.12 14.19
CA GLU A 187 17.39 -11.42 15.46
C GLU A 187 16.48 -10.20 15.28
N LEU A 188 15.63 -9.96 16.26
CA LEU A 188 14.76 -8.78 16.28
C LEU A 188 15.21 -7.86 17.40
N VAL A 189 15.33 -6.58 17.08
CA VAL A 189 15.59 -5.51 18.04
C VAL A 189 14.25 -4.82 18.32
N PRO A 190 13.76 -4.90 19.56
CA PRO A 190 12.54 -4.23 19.94
C PRO A 190 12.75 -2.73 20.18
N ARG A 191 11.67 -1.95 20.08
CA ARG A 191 11.59 -0.54 20.47
C ARG A 191 11.69 -0.36 21.98
N VAL A 192 11.06 -1.28 22.73
CA VAL A 192 11.00 -1.23 24.20
C VAL A 192 11.82 -2.37 24.79
N GLY A 193 12.70 -2.00 25.71
CA GLY A 193 13.66 -2.89 26.35
C GLY A 193 14.93 -3.04 25.51
N ASP A 194 15.99 -3.46 26.17
CA ASP A 194 17.33 -3.55 25.58
C ASP A 194 17.73 -5.00 25.26
N HIS A 195 16.76 -5.93 25.21
CA HIS A 195 17.02 -7.33 24.89
C HIS A 195 16.91 -7.60 23.39
N ILE A 196 17.70 -8.54 22.90
CA ILE A 196 17.54 -9.08 21.54
C ILE A 196 16.59 -10.27 21.58
N ILE A 197 15.61 -10.30 20.67
CA ILE A 197 14.79 -11.48 20.46
C ILE A 197 15.47 -12.34 19.39
N TYR A 198 16.02 -13.48 19.76
CA TYR A 198 16.56 -14.43 18.80
C TYR A 198 15.47 -15.38 18.33
N LEU A 199 15.05 -15.20 17.08
CA LEU A 199 13.96 -15.96 16.46
C LEU A 199 14.47 -17.28 15.83
N GLY A 200 15.75 -17.32 15.45
CA GLY A 200 16.30 -18.38 14.61
C GLY A 200 15.78 -18.24 13.18
N LYS A 201 15.39 -19.35 12.56
CA LYS A 201 14.74 -19.34 11.24
C LYS A 201 13.37 -18.64 11.28
N LEU A 202 12.91 -18.11 10.14
CA LEU A 202 11.60 -17.45 10.01
C LEU A 202 10.41 -18.42 9.95
N ASP A 203 10.63 -19.73 10.02
CA ASP A 203 9.53 -20.69 10.10
C ASP A 203 8.71 -20.50 11.39
N GLY A 204 7.38 -20.54 11.27
CA GLY A 204 6.48 -20.43 12.41
C GLY A 204 6.67 -19.15 13.25
N PHE A 205 7.11 -18.04 12.63
CA PHE A 205 7.37 -16.77 13.34
C PHE A 205 6.16 -16.29 14.16
N GLU A 206 4.93 -16.59 13.72
CA GLU A 206 3.70 -16.18 14.41
C GLU A 206 3.64 -16.79 15.82
N ARG A 207 3.71 -18.11 15.90
CA ARG A 207 3.73 -18.85 17.17
C ARG A 207 4.96 -18.50 18.01
N LYS A 208 6.11 -18.25 17.37
CA LYS A 208 7.31 -17.82 18.09
C LYS A 208 7.07 -16.49 18.80
N LEU A 209 6.52 -15.51 18.09
CA LEU A 209 6.21 -14.19 18.61
C LEU A 209 5.05 -14.20 19.62
N GLU A 210 4.01 -15.02 19.44
CA GLU A 210 2.95 -15.18 20.45
C GLU A 210 3.52 -15.56 21.83
N ARG A 211 4.51 -16.45 21.88
CA ARG A 211 5.18 -16.81 23.13
C ARG A 211 6.03 -15.67 23.69
N VAL A 212 6.70 -14.90 22.83
CA VAL A 212 7.41 -13.68 23.27
C VAL A 212 6.42 -12.71 23.92
N LYS A 213 5.25 -12.50 23.29
CA LYS A 213 4.20 -11.63 23.85
C LYS A 213 3.73 -12.14 25.21
N ALA A 214 3.43 -13.44 25.34
CA ALA A 214 3.04 -14.04 26.61
C ALA A 214 4.14 -13.88 27.68
N PHE A 215 5.41 -13.96 27.29
CA PHE A 215 6.55 -13.72 28.17
C PHE A 215 6.69 -12.25 28.58
N TYR A 216 6.37 -11.30 27.71
CA TYR A 216 6.34 -9.88 28.08
C TYR A 216 5.24 -9.62 29.11
N GLU A 217 4.04 -10.14 28.85
CA GLU A 217 2.87 -9.94 29.71
C GLU A 217 3.02 -10.58 31.09
N ARG A 218 3.63 -11.77 31.17
CA ARG A 218 3.68 -12.56 32.42
C ARG A 218 5.05 -12.58 33.07
N GLY A 219 6.11 -12.63 32.28
CA GLY A 219 7.50 -12.76 32.75
C GLY A 219 8.15 -11.41 33.02
N LEU A 220 8.32 -10.57 32.00
CA LEU A 220 9.01 -9.29 32.14
C LEU A 220 8.30 -8.32 33.08
N ASN A 221 6.97 -8.39 33.16
CA ASN A 221 6.18 -7.63 34.14
C ASN A 221 6.53 -7.95 35.61
N GLN A 222 7.12 -9.12 35.89
CA GLN A 222 7.55 -9.48 37.25
C GLN A 222 9.03 -9.21 37.50
N VAL A 223 9.90 -9.49 36.51
CA VAL A 223 11.36 -9.45 36.71
C VAL A 223 12.03 -8.18 36.18
N GLY A 224 11.29 -7.35 35.44
CA GLY A 224 11.76 -6.11 34.81
C GLY A 224 12.28 -6.30 33.38
N TRP A 225 12.06 -5.29 32.53
CA TRP A 225 12.40 -5.30 31.10
C TRP A 225 13.89 -5.48 30.81
N ASN A 226 14.77 -4.95 31.65
CA ASN A 226 16.22 -4.97 31.41
C ASN A 226 16.95 -6.12 32.11
N LYS A 227 16.22 -7.15 32.56
CA LYS A 227 16.79 -8.31 33.24
C LYS A 227 17.66 -9.17 32.32
N TYR A 228 17.26 -9.27 31.06
CA TYR A 228 17.86 -10.17 30.07
C TYR A 228 18.51 -9.37 28.95
N SER A 229 19.59 -9.91 28.39
CA SER A 229 20.24 -9.39 27.18
C SER A 229 19.69 -10.06 25.93
N ARG A 230 19.27 -11.32 26.02
CA ARG A 230 18.77 -12.10 24.90
C ARG A 230 17.61 -13.00 25.31
N ILE A 231 16.57 -13.06 24.47
CA ILE A 231 15.41 -13.94 24.60
C ILE A 231 15.39 -14.83 23.35
N ASN A 232 15.79 -16.10 23.49
CA ASN A 232 15.79 -17.07 22.41
C ASN A 232 14.46 -17.83 22.37
N VAL A 233 13.79 -17.76 21.22
CA VAL A 233 12.51 -18.40 20.93
C VAL A 233 12.56 -19.32 19.70
N GLU A 234 13.75 -19.76 19.28
CA GLU A 234 13.90 -20.69 18.16
C GLU A 234 13.19 -22.02 18.41
N PHE A 235 13.28 -22.55 19.64
CA PHE A 235 12.72 -23.85 20.00
C PHE A 235 11.22 -23.77 20.27
N SER A 236 10.45 -24.77 19.82
CA SER A 236 8.97 -24.75 19.84
C SER A 236 8.32 -24.78 21.24
N ASN A 237 9.02 -25.26 22.28
CA ASN A 237 8.41 -25.53 23.59
C ASN A 237 9.05 -24.76 24.75
N GLN A 238 10.00 -23.86 24.48
CA GLN A 238 10.72 -23.15 25.54
C GLN A 238 11.18 -21.77 25.09
N ILE A 239 11.38 -20.89 26.07
CA ILE A 239 12.02 -19.59 25.92
C ILE A 239 13.29 -19.63 26.76
N ILE A 240 14.45 -19.42 26.13
CA ILE A 240 15.74 -19.43 26.83
C ILE A 240 16.22 -17.99 26.93
N CYS A 241 16.34 -17.49 28.16
CA CYS A 241 16.81 -16.13 28.40
C CYS A 241 18.26 -16.12 28.85
N THR A 242 19.08 -15.26 28.24
CA THR A 242 20.43 -14.95 28.72
C THR A 242 20.35 -13.74 29.62
N LYS A 243 20.82 -13.88 30.87
CA LYS A 243 20.83 -12.80 31.85
C LYS A 243 21.84 -11.72 31.42
N ARG A 244 21.49 -10.46 31.65
CA ARG A 244 22.44 -9.36 31.47
C ARG A 244 23.55 -9.46 32.52
N GLU A 245 24.80 -9.46 32.08
CA GLU A 245 25.95 -9.31 32.97
C GLU A 245 25.99 -7.86 33.47
N LYS A 246 26.41 -7.67 34.72
CA LYS A 246 26.46 -6.35 35.37
C LYS A 246 27.67 -5.57 34.92
#